data_AF-X1Q7A9-F1
#
_entry.id   AF-X1Q7A9-F1
#
_cell.length_a   1.000
_cell.length_b   1.000
_cell.length_c   1.000
_cell.angle_alpha   90.00
_cell.angle_beta   90.00
_cell.angle_gamma   90.00
#
_symmetry.space_group_name_H-M   'P 1'
#
loop_
_entity.id
_entity.type
_entity.pdbx_description
1 polymer ?
#
loop_
_entity_poly.entity_id
_entity_poly.type
_entity_poly.pdbx_seq_one_letter_code
_entity_poly.pdbx_strand_id
1 'polypeptide(L)'
;HIGALLHAKLHQDFGGIFDKLQVKIYTEEDKVKEIVGKARAVYGARDIRIEGMTDETTDIYYSCTLCQSFAPSHVCVISPERTGLCGSYNWMDCKAAYEINPTGPNQPVEKGETIDAKLGQWKGVNEFVYKASRQKIDHYNFYSVVNDPMTTCGCCECIAAVLPLCNGIMTVNREYTGETPCGMRFTTLAGTIGGGLSTPGFVGHGKYNICQRKFFVGDGGLLRMVWMPKMLKEEIADRLKARAEELGVPNLPDMIADETIGSTEEEILPFLQEKG
;
A
#
# COMPACT_ATOMS: atom_id res chain seq x y z
N HIS A 1 -16.56 -8.65 25.00
CA HIS A 1 -16.87 -7.36 24.34
C HIS A 1 -16.59 -7.34 22.84
N ILE A 2 -15.40 -7.72 22.35
CA ILE A 2 -15.06 -7.72 20.91
C ILE A 2 -16.12 -8.41 20.04
N GLY A 3 -16.53 -9.63 20.40
CA GLY A 3 -17.53 -10.38 19.63
C GLY A 3 -18.91 -9.72 19.58
N ALA A 4 -19.34 -9.06 20.67
CA ALA A 4 -20.60 -8.33 20.70
C ALA A 4 -20.56 -7.08 19.81
N LEU A 5 -19.44 -6.35 19.81
CA LEU A 5 -19.24 -5.19 18.94
C LEU A 5 -19.25 -5.59 17.47
N LEU A 6 -18.48 -6.61 17.09
CA LEU A 6 -18.46 -7.14 15.72
C LEU A 6 -19.85 -7.62 15.28
N HIS A 7 -20.55 -8.37 16.14
CA HIS A 7 -21.89 -8.84 15.84
C HIS A 7 -22.88 -7.69 15.61
N ALA A 8 -22.88 -6.69 16.49
CA ALA A 8 -23.79 -5.54 16.39
C ALA A 8 -23.48 -4.69 15.15
N LYS A 9 -22.21 -4.31 14.94
CA LYS A 9 -21.82 -3.45 13.82
C LYS A 9 -22.01 -4.12 12.47
N LEU A 10 -21.64 -5.40 12.32
CA LEU A 10 -21.80 -6.08 11.03
C LEU A 10 -23.27 -6.30 10.68
N HIS A 11 -24.16 -6.59 11.64
CA HIS A 11 -25.60 -6.63 11.35
C HIS A 11 -26.16 -5.24 10.99
N GLN A 12 -25.73 -4.20 11.71
CA GLN A 12 -26.14 -2.83 11.41
C GLN A 12 -25.75 -2.43 9.98
N ASP A 13 -24.53 -2.75 9.57
CA ASP A 13 -23.96 -2.26 8.32
C ASP A 13 -24.29 -3.18 7.13
N PHE A 14 -24.51 -4.49 7.36
CA PHE A 14 -24.64 -5.51 6.31
C PHE A 14 -25.82 -6.49 6.52
N GLY A 15 -26.82 -6.15 7.34
CA GLY A 15 -27.98 -7.02 7.59
C GLY A 15 -28.84 -7.36 6.36
N GLY A 16 -28.64 -6.66 5.24
CA GLY A 16 -29.23 -7.03 3.94
C GLY A 16 -28.47 -8.12 3.18
N ILE A 17 -27.27 -8.52 3.64
CA ILE A 17 -26.39 -9.49 2.97
C ILE A 17 -26.41 -10.85 3.68
N PHE A 18 -26.54 -10.86 5.01
CA PHE A 18 -26.57 -12.10 5.79
C PHE A 18 -27.61 -12.03 6.91
N ASP A 19 -28.12 -13.21 7.30
CA ASP A 19 -29.15 -13.33 8.35
C ASP A 19 -28.60 -13.63 9.76
N LYS A 20 -27.47 -14.35 9.85
CA LYS A 20 -26.90 -14.82 11.12
C LYS A 20 -25.38 -14.66 11.13
N LEU A 21 -24.83 -14.33 12.29
CA LEU A 21 -23.40 -14.15 12.48
C LEU A 21 -22.91 -14.83 13.76
N GLN A 22 -21.80 -15.56 13.66
CA GLN A 22 -21.09 -16.14 14.79
C GLN A 22 -19.67 -15.59 14.86
N VAL A 23 -19.27 -15.08 16.02
CA VAL A 23 -17.88 -14.67 16.28
C VAL A 23 -17.21 -15.69 17.20
N LYS A 24 -16.01 -16.14 16.82
CA LYS A 24 -15.13 -16.96 17.67
C LYS A 24 -13.83 -16.21 17.91
N ILE A 25 -13.45 -16.06 19.18
CA ILE A 25 -12.19 -15.45 19.60
C ILE A 25 -11.28 -16.57 20.07
N TYR A 26 -10.13 -16.71 19.43
CA TYR A 26 -9.10 -17.69 19.81
C TYR A 26 -7.96 -16.96 20.50
N THR A 27 -7.65 -17.37 21.72
CA THR A 27 -6.53 -16.86 22.53
C THR A 27 -5.46 -17.91 22.78
N GLU A 28 -5.81 -19.20 22.64
CA GLU A 28 -4.88 -20.32 22.82
C GLU A 28 -3.92 -20.43 21.63
N GLU A 29 -2.61 -20.45 21.90
CA GLU A 29 -1.56 -20.37 20.89
C GLU A 29 -1.72 -21.39 19.76
N ASP A 30 -1.95 -22.66 20.09
CA ASP A 30 -2.13 -23.74 19.11
C ASP A 30 -3.34 -23.50 18.21
N LYS A 31 -4.44 -22.99 18.79
CA LYS A 31 -5.65 -22.64 18.02
C LYS A 31 -5.44 -21.42 17.15
N VAL A 32 -4.70 -20.41 17.64
CA VAL A 32 -4.34 -19.25 16.84
C VAL A 32 -3.52 -19.68 15.63
N LYS A 33 -2.47 -20.51 15.81
CA LYS A 33 -1.66 -21.05 14.71
C LYS A 33 -2.49 -21.82 13.69
N GLU A 34 -3.40 -22.69 14.16
CA GLU A 34 -4.32 -23.45 13.30
C GLU A 34 -5.19 -22.52 12.43
N ILE A 35 -5.82 -21.51 13.04
CA ILE A 35 -6.73 -20.60 12.36
C ILE A 35 -5.99 -19.64 11.44
N VAL A 36 -4.79 -19.17 11.81
CA VAL A 36 -3.93 -18.35 10.93
C VAL A 36 -3.58 -19.12 9.66
N GLY A 37 -3.27 -20.41 9.76
CA GLY A 37 -3.03 -21.26 8.59
C GLY A 37 -4.25 -21.30 7.64
N LYS A 38 -5.46 -21.47 8.18
CA LYS A 38 -6.70 -21.44 7.38
C LYS A 38 -6.98 -20.06 6.78
N ALA A 39 -6.75 -18.99 7.53
CA ALA A 39 -6.95 -17.62 7.07
C ALA A 39 -6.02 -17.28 5.90
N ARG A 40 -4.73 -17.68 5.98
CA ARG A 40 -3.75 -17.50 4.89
C ARG A 40 -4.20 -18.16 3.58
N ALA A 41 -4.80 -19.35 3.63
CA ALA A 41 -5.33 -20.01 2.44
C ALA A 41 -6.48 -19.22 1.80
N VAL A 42 -7.37 -18.63 2.62
CA VAL A 42 -8.46 -17.75 2.14
C VAL A 42 -7.90 -16.47 1.52
N TYR A 43 -6.87 -15.88 2.14
CA TYR A 43 -6.23 -14.67 1.62
C TYR A 43 -5.56 -14.93 0.26
N GLY A 44 -4.83 -16.04 0.12
CA GLY A 44 -4.24 -16.43 -1.16
C GLY A 44 -5.29 -16.59 -2.27
N ALA A 45 -6.42 -17.24 -1.97
CA ALA A 45 -7.51 -17.37 -2.94
C ALA A 45 -8.17 -16.03 -3.31
N ARG A 46 -8.19 -15.05 -2.39
CA ARG A 46 -8.65 -13.69 -2.68
C ARG A 46 -7.67 -12.96 -3.59
N ASP A 47 -6.38 -13.04 -3.30
CA ASP A 47 -5.33 -12.34 -4.03
C ASP A 47 -5.24 -12.82 -5.49
N ILE A 48 -5.36 -14.14 -5.74
CA ILE A 48 -5.37 -14.74 -7.11
C ILE A 48 -6.44 -14.12 -8.02
N ARG A 49 -7.59 -13.70 -7.47
CA ARG A 49 -8.67 -13.10 -8.28
C ARG A 49 -8.28 -11.77 -8.94
N ILE A 50 -7.25 -11.11 -8.42
CA ILE A 50 -6.79 -9.79 -8.88
C ILE A 50 -5.55 -9.91 -9.74
N GLU A 51 -4.78 -11.00 -9.63
CA GLU A 51 -3.54 -11.21 -10.38
C GLU A 51 -3.70 -11.15 -11.92
N GLY A 52 -4.91 -11.41 -12.44
CA GLY A 52 -5.23 -11.29 -13.86
C GLY A 52 -5.59 -9.88 -14.34
N MET A 53 -5.74 -8.91 -13.43
CA MET A 53 -6.12 -7.53 -13.76
C MET A 53 -4.90 -6.62 -13.72
N THR A 54 -4.73 -5.80 -14.77
CA THR A 54 -3.73 -4.71 -14.79
C THR A 54 -4.40 -3.36 -14.93
N ASP A 55 -3.66 -2.30 -14.61
CA ASP A 55 -4.12 -0.91 -14.72
C ASP A 55 -4.51 -0.54 -16.17
N GLU A 56 -3.91 -1.19 -17.17
CA GLU A 56 -4.26 -1.03 -18.59
C GLU A 56 -5.56 -1.74 -18.98
N THR A 57 -5.93 -2.83 -18.30
CA THR A 57 -7.09 -3.67 -18.67
C THR A 57 -8.43 -3.16 -18.15
N THR A 58 -8.45 -2.06 -17.40
CA THR A 58 -9.67 -1.45 -16.86
C THR A 58 -9.64 0.06 -17.01
N ASP A 59 -10.77 0.66 -17.39
CA ASP A 59 -10.95 2.12 -17.44
C ASP A 59 -11.45 2.72 -16.13
N ILE A 60 -11.83 1.85 -15.17
CA ILE A 60 -12.40 2.22 -13.89
C ILE A 60 -11.43 1.85 -12.77
N TYR A 61 -11.09 2.83 -11.95
CA TYR A 61 -10.51 2.66 -10.63
C TYR A 61 -11.57 2.90 -9.55
N TYR A 62 -11.22 2.73 -8.29
CA TYR A 62 -12.11 3.04 -7.18
C TYR A 62 -11.44 3.96 -6.18
N SER A 63 -12.19 4.96 -5.72
CA SER A 63 -11.76 5.77 -4.59
C SER A 63 -12.00 5.05 -3.27
N CYS A 64 -11.36 5.55 -2.21
CA CYS A 64 -11.74 5.27 -0.84
C CYS A 64 -11.56 6.54 0.00
N THR A 65 -12.66 7.03 0.58
CA THR A 65 -12.70 8.20 1.47
C THR A 65 -12.95 7.84 2.94
N LEU A 66 -12.90 6.55 3.29
CA LEU A 66 -13.19 6.04 4.64
C LEU A 66 -12.29 6.69 5.72
N CYS A 67 -11.06 7.02 5.36
CA CYS A 67 -10.08 7.63 6.26
C CYS A 67 -10.24 9.16 6.42
N GLN A 68 -11.23 9.79 5.77
CA GLN A 68 -11.48 11.23 5.93
C GLN A 68 -12.01 11.62 7.30
N SER A 69 -12.41 10.64 8.14
CA SER A 69 -12.75 10.87 9.54
C SER A 69 -11.56 11.39 10.36
N PHE A 70 -10.32 11.15 9.93
CA PHE A 70 -9.12 11.63 10.60
C PHE A 70 -8.16 12.41 9.69
N ALA A 71 -8.20 12.19 8.37
CA ALA A 71 -7.43 12.96 7.37
C ALA A 71 -8.39 13.57 6.32
N PRO A 72 -9.01 14.74 6.59
CA PRO A 72 -10.17 15.22 5.83
C PRO A 72 -9.95 15.49 4.33
N SER A 73 -8.72 15.73 3.90
CA SER A 73 -8.35 15.94 2.48
C SER A 73 -7.82 14.67 1.81
N HIS A 74 -7.62 13.58 2.55
CA HIS A 74 -7.06 12.35 2.00
C HIS A 74 -8.08 11.61 1.12
N VAL A 75 -7.60 11.11 -0.01
CA VAL A 75 -8.36 10.26 -0.94
C VAL A 75 -7.41 9.19 -1.47
N CYS A 76 -7.66 7.93 -1.12
CA CYS A 76 -7.07 6.82 -1.86
C CYS A 76 -7.79 6.67 -3.19
N VAL A 77 -7.07 6.47 -4.29
CA VAL A 77 -7.62 5.88 -5.52
C VAL A 77 -6.84 4.60 -5.78
N ILE A 78 -7.60 3.53 -5.97
CA ILE A 78 -7.17 2.14 -5.89
C ILE A 78 -7.35 1.55 -7.28
N SER A 79 -6.25 1.06 -7.83
CA SER A 79 -6.19 0.36 -9.12
C SER A 79 -5.91 -1.12 -8.89
N PRO A 80 -6.05 -1.99 -9.91
CA PRO A 80 -5.64 -3.39 -9.80
C PRO A 80 -4.19 -3.56 -9.31
N GLU A 81 -3.28 -2.69 -9.74
CA GLU A 81 -1.84 -2.78 -9.43
C GLU A 81 -1.38 -1.78 -8.36
N ARG A 82 -2.32 -1.12 -7.68
CA ARG A 82 -2.06 -0.26 -6.51
C ARG A 82 -3.17 -0.40 -5.46
N THR A 83 -2.94 -1.29 -4.50
CA THR A 83 -3.84 -1.45 -3.34
C THR A 83 -3.88 -0.21 -2.47
N GLY A 84 -4.97 0.00 -1.73
CA GLY A 84 -5.04 1.04 -0.72
C GLY A 84 -3.90 0.92 0.30
N LEU A 85 -3.39 2.06 0.77
CA LEU A 85 -2.20 2.14 1.62
C LEU A 85 -2.30 1.35 2.94
N CYS A 86 -3.52 1.04 3.40
CA CYS A 86 -3.78 0.20 4.56
C CYS A 86 -3.62 -1.32 4.32
N GLY A 87 -3.34 -1.74 3.07
CA GLY A 87 -3.26 -3.15 2.68
C GLY A 87 -4.59 -3.92 2.67
N SER A 88 -5.67 -3.29 3.12
CA SER A 88 -6.96 -3.96 3.38
C SER A 88 -8.00 -3.79 2.28
N TYR A 89 -7.80 -2.83 1.37
CA TYR A 89 -8.70 -2.57 0.25
C TYR A 89 -7.94 -2.71 -1.07
N ASN A 90 -8.29 -3.72 -1.84
CA ASN A 90 -7.89 -3.84 -3.24
C ASN A 90 -9.03 -3.37 -4.17
N TRP A 91 -8.80 -3.41 -5.48
CA TRP A 91 -9.78 -2.96 -6.48
C TRP A 91 -11.11 -3.72 -6.40
N MET A 92 -11.09 -5.05 -6.22
CA MET A 92 -12.29 -5.89 -6.12
C MET A 92 -13.08 -5.62 -4.85
N ASP A 93 -12.39 -5.39 -3.72
CA ASP A 93 -13.04 -5.03 -2.45
C ASP A 93 -13.78 -3.70 -2.59
N CYS A 94 -13.18 -2.72 -3.28
CA CYS A 94 -13.81 -1.42 -3.51
C CYS A 94 -15.01 -1.52 -4.46
N LYS A 95 -14.91 -2.34 -5.51
CA LYS A 95 -16.03 -2.64 -6.39
C LYS A 95 -17.19 -3.27 -5.62
N ALA A 96 -16.92 -4.31 -4.84
CA ALA A 96 -17.93 -4.98 -4.02
C ALA A 96 -18.54 -4.01 -2.99
N ALA A 97 -17.73 -3.17 -2.34
CA ALA A 97 -18.20 -2.17 -1.40
C ALA A 97 -19.16 -1.15 -2.04
N TYR A 98 -18.86 -0.70 -3.27
CA TYR A 98 -19.76 0.15 -4.05
C TYR A 98 -21.07 -0.55 -4.45
N GLU A 99 -20.99 -1.80 -4.90
CA GLU A 99 -22.17 -2.61 -5.25
C GLU A 99 -23.09 -2.85 -4.04
N ILE A 100 -22.50 -3.03 -2.86
CA ILE A 100 -23.22 -3.17 -1.59
C ILE A 100 -23.86 -1.84 -1.16
N ASN A 101 -23.11 -0.74 -1.22
CA ASN A 101 -23.58 0.58 -0.84
C ASN A 101 -23.07 1.66 -1.80
N PRO A 102 -23.87 2.06 -2.81
CA PRO A 102 -23.48 3.07 -3.79
C PRO A 102 -23.25 4.47 -3.21
N THR A 103 -23.72 4.72 -1.98
CA THR A 103 -23.48 5.99 -1.25
C THR A 103 -22.31 5.92 -0.28
N GLY A 104 -21.62 4.78 -0.25
CA GLY A 104 -20.50 4.51 0.63
C GLY A 104 -19.20 5.23 0.23
N PRO A 105 -18.10 4.98 0.97
CA PRO A 105 -16.84 5.68 0.78
C PRO A 105 -16.06 5.24 -0.48
N ASN A 106 -16.47 4.14 -1.12
CA ASN A 106 -15.87 3.63 -2.33
C ASN A 106 -16.72 4.03 -3.53
N GLN A 107 -16.17 4.87 -4.41
CA GLN A 107 -16.87 5.35 -5.61
C GLN A 107 -16.05 5.00 -6.85
N PRO A 108 -16.68 4.58 -7.97
CA PRO A 108 -15.98 4.35 -9.22
C PRO A 108 -15.38 5.67 -9.73
N VAL A 109 -14.17 5.58 -10.27
CA VAL A 109 -13.41 6.70 -10.83
C VAL A 109 -12.99 6.31 -12.24
N GLU A 110 -13.60 6.92 -13.25
CA GLU A 110 -13.17 6.75 -14.63
C GLU A 110 -11.81 7.42 -14.82
N LYS A 111 -10.85 6.72 -15.45
CA LYS A 111 -9.53 7.31 -15.75
C LYS A 111 -9.68 8.57 -16.62
N GLY A 112 -10.52 8.50 -17.65
CA GLY A 112 -10.63 9.56 -18.65
C GLY A 112 -9.36 9.71 -19.47
N GLU A 113 -9.02 10.95 -19.84
CA GLU A 113 -7.82 11.25 -20.63
C GLU A 113 -6.53 10.93 -19.86
N THR A 114 -5.59 10.23 -20.51
CA THR A 114 -4.25 9.98 -19.96
C THR A 114 -3.40 11.23 -20.13
N ILE A 115 -2.92 11.80 -19.02
CA ILE A 115 -2.04 12.97 -19.01
C ILE A 115 -0.58 12.49 -19.07
N ASP A 116 -0.22 11.52 -18.24
CA ASP A 116 1.11 10.92 -18.22
C ASP A 116 1.02 9.43 -17.87
N ALA A 117 1.25 8.56 -18.85
CA ALA A 117 1.22 7.11 -18.66
C ALA A 117 2.40 6.58 -17.80
N LYS A 118 3.55 7.27 -17.82
CA LYS A 118 4.75 6.87 -17.07
C LYS A 118 4.57 7.16 -15.59
N LEU A 119 4.05 8.33 -15.24
CA LEU A 119 3.78 8.71 -13.85
C LEU A 119 2.43 8.17 -13.34
N GLY A 120 1.56 7.72 -14.25
CA GLY A 120 0.23 7.22 -13.90
C GLY A 120 -0.67 8.36 -13.49
N GLN A 121 -0.86 9.32 -14.40
CA GLN A 121 -1.70 10.49 -14.20
C GLN A 121 -2.81 10.52 -15.24
N TRP A 122 -4.05 10.63 -14.76
CA TRP A 122 -5.24 10.68 -15.60
C TRP A 122 -6.16 11.80 -15.16
N LYS A 123 -6.78 12.46 -16.13
CA LYS A 123 -7.62 13.63 -15.91
C LYS A 123 -8.83 13.33 -15.01
N GLY A 124 -9.53 12.22 -15.25
CA GLY A 124 -10.70 11.84 -14.45
C GLY A 124 -10.35 11.52 -13.00
N VAL A 125 -9.15 10.97 -12.77
CA VAL A 125 -8.64 10.76 -11.41
C VAL A 125 -8.33 12.09 -10.72
N ASN A 126 -7.67 13.02 -11.40
CA ASN A 126 -7.37 14.35 -10.86
C ASN A 126 -8.66 15.12 -10.51
N GLU A 127 -9.65 15.13 -11.40
CA GLU A 127 -10.95 15.78 -11.17
C GLU A 127 -11.68 15.18 -9.95
N PHE A 128 -11.67 13.85 -9.81
CA PHE A 128 -12.26 13.19 -8.66
C PHE A 128 -11.53 13.56 -7.37
N VAL A 129 -10.20 13.47 -7.36
CA VAL A 129 -9.37 13.77 -6.20
C VAL A 129 -9.53 15.23 -5.77
N TYR A 130 -9.55 16.17 -6.71
CA TYR A 130 -9.78 17.59 -6.42
C TYR A 130 -11.12 17.83 -5.72
N LYS A 131 -12.20 17.23 -6.23
CA LYS A 131 -13.52 17.33 -5.60
C LYS A 131 -13.54 16.66 -4.22
N ALA A 132 -13.07 15.42 -4.12
CA ALA A 132 -13.17 14.61 -2.90
C ALA A 132 -12.21 15.07 -1.79
N SER A 133 -11.09 15.74 -2.13
CA SER A 133 -10.12 16.30 -1.20
C SER A 133 -10.50 17.70 -0.68
N ARG A 134 -11.70 18.20 -1.01
CA ARG A 134 -12.13 19.58 -0.70
C ARG A 134 -11.21 20.63 -1.35
N GLN A 135 -10.83 20.36 -2.60
CA GLN A 135 -10.01 21.24 -3.44
C GLN A 135 -8.59 21.45 -2.89
N LYS A 136 -8.10 20.52 -2.05
CA LYS A 136 -6.77 20.60 -1.44
C LYS A 136 -5.69 19.91 -2.26
N ILE A 137 -6.05 18.85 -2.97
CA ILE A 137 -5.16 18.08 -3.83
C ILE A 137 -5.73 18.15 -5.24
N ASP A 138 -5.03 18.86 -6.13
CA ASP A 138 -5.44 19.03 -7.53
C ASP A 138 -5.07 17.82 -8.39
N HIS A 139 -3.99 17.12 -8.07
CA HIS A 139 -3.55 15.90 -8.74
C HIS A 139 -2.63 15.06 -7.84
N TYR A 140 -2.36 13.83 -8.25
CA TYR A 140 -1.17 13.08 -7.83
C TYR A 140 -0.82 11.98 -8.84
N ASN A 141 0.41 11.46 -8.73
CA ASN A 141 0.94 10.44 -9.62
C ASN A 141 0.88 9.04 -8.98
N PHE A 142 0.44 8.05 -9.75
CA PHE A 142 0.28 6.69 -9.23
C PHE A 142 1.60 5.94 -9.11
N TYR A 143 2.59 6.29 -9.92
CA TYR A 143 3.80 5.49 -10.10
C TYR A 143 5.06 6.24 -9.70
N SER A 144 4.94 7.32 -8.92
CA SER A 144 6.08 8.11 -8.44
C SER A 144 5.94 8.43 -6.94
N VAL A 145 7.05 8.32 -6.22
CA VAL A 145 7.26 8.88 -4.88
C VAL A 145 7.87 10.29 -4.96
N VAL A 146 8.57 10.61 -6.05
CA VAL A 146 9.28 11.89 -6.22
C VAL A 146 8.37 13.00 -6.71
N ASN A 147 7.52 12.72 -7.70
CA ASN A 147 6.69 13.72 -8.35
C ASN A 147 5.26 13.60 -7.84
N ASP A 148 4.79 14.60 -7.08
CA ASP A 148 3.42 14.74 -6.58
C ASP A 148 2.78 13.40 -6.15
N PRO A 149 3.35 12.70 -5.16
CA PRO A 149 2.85 11.39 -4.75
C PRO A 149 1.45 11.47 -4.15
N MET A 150 0.76 10.33 -4.12
CA MET A 150 -0.50 10.21 -3.39
C MET A 150 -0.32 10.61 -1.92
N THR A 151 -1.33 11.26 -1.36
CA THR A 151 -1.31 11.64 0.06
C THR A 151 -1.40 10.42 0.98
N THR A 152 -0.92 10.57 2.22
CA THR A 152 -1.03 9.52 3.25
C THR A 152 -1.98 9.95 4.35
N CYS A 153 -2.86 9.06 4.80
CA CYS A 153 -3.72 9.34 5.94
C CYS A 153 -3.00 9.05 7.26
N GLY A 154 -2.88 7.79 7.67
CA GLY A 154 -2.34 7.41 8.97
C GLY A 154 -2.42 5.91 9.29
N CYS A 155 -3.11 5.14 8.46
CA CYS A 155 -3.20 3.69 8.55
C CYS A 155 -2.29 2.94 7.57
N CYS A 156 -1.28 3.60 6.97
CA CYS A 156 -0.35 2.91 6.08
C CYS A 156 0.35 1.74 6.78
N GLU A 157 0.56 0.65 6.06
CA GLU A 157 1.36 -0.48 6.57
C GLU A 157 2.85 -0.16 6.47
N CYS A 158 3.25 0.54 5.40
CA CYS A 158 4.62 0.90 5.10
C CYS A 158 4.74 2.39 4.72
N ILE A 159 5.95 2.93 4.86
CA ILE A 159 6.31 4.26 4.36
C ILE A 159 7.57 4.11 3.51
N ALA A 160 7.49 4.59 2.27
CA ALA A 160 8.64 4.75 1.39
C ALA A 160 9.25 6.14 1.58
N ALA A 161 10.58 6.22 1.52
CA ALA A 161 11.34 7.46 1.56
C ALA A 161 12.50 7.40 0.56
N VAL A 162 12.77 8.51 -0.14
CA VAL A 162 13.93 8.66 -1.01
C VAL A 162 15.20 8.80 -0.17
N LEU A 163 16.25 8.08 -0.57
CA LEU A 163 17.61 8.13 -0.01
C LEU A 163 18.55 8.75 -1.05
N PRO A 164 18.83 10.08 -0.97
CA PRO A 164 19.57 10.79 -2.00
C PRO A 164 21.01 10.30 -2.20
N LEU A 165 21.73 9.97 -1.13
CA LEU A 165 23.12 9.50 -1.23
C LEU A 165 23.18 8.13 -1.92
N CYS A 166 22.17 7.29 -1.69
CA CYS A 166 22.06 5.97 -2.30
C CYS A 166 21.38 5.97 -3.68
N ASN A 167 20.88 7.12 -4.17
CA ASN A 167 20.08 7.23 -5.39
C ASN A 167 18.94 6.20 -5.46
N GLY A 168 18.28 5.98 -4.32
CA GLY A 168 17.34 4.89 -4.12
C GLY A 168 16.16 5.26 -3.22
N ILE A 169 15.36 4.25 -2.91
CA ILE A 169 14.17 4.33 -2.08
C ILE A 169 14.33 3.30 -0.96
N MET A 170 14.07 3.69 0.27
CA MET A 170 13.85 2.75 1.37
C MET A 170 12.35 2.57 1.62
N THR A 171 11.97 1.45 2.24
CA THR A 171 10.64 1.31 2.83
C THR A 171 10.74 0.75 4.24
N VAL A 172 9.84 1.16 5.13
CA VAL A 172 9.76 0.68 6.51
C VAL A 172 8.31 0.36 6.88
N ASN A 173 8.07 -0.83 7.43
CA ASN A 173 6.75 -1.22 7.92
C ASN A 173 6.48 -0.73 9.35
N ARG A 174 5.20 -0.60 9.68
CA ARG A 174 4.69 -0.12 10.97
C ARG A 174 5.22 -0.88 12.18
N GLU A 175 5.49 -2.17 12.04
CA GLU A 175 5.95 -3.01 13.14
C GLU A 175 7.45 -2.83 13.45
N TYR A 176 8.22 -2.22 12.54
CA TYR A 176 9.64 -1.98 12.77
C TYR A 176 9.85 -0.73 13.63
N THR A 177 10.54 -0.89 14.76
CA THR A 177 10.74 0.17 15.77
C THR A 177 12.14 0.79 15.76
N GLY A 178 13.04 0.31 14.91
CA GLY A 178 14.42 0.78 14.82
C GLY A 178 14.59 2.07 14.03
N GLU A 179 15.83 2.54 13.96
CA GLU A 179 16.23 3.63 13.06
C GLU A 179 16.26 3.15 11.61
N THR A 180 16.14 4.09 10.68
CA THR A 180 16.18 3.83 9.24
C THR A 180 17.16 4.79 8.57
N PRO A 181 17.67 4.47 7.37
CA PRO A 181 18.65 5.30 6.68
C PRO A 181 18.22 6.74 6.39
N CYS A 182 16.92 7.05 6.39
CA CYS A 182 16.44 8.42 6.24
C CYS A 182 16.50 9.24 7.56
N GLY A 183 17.11 8.71 8.62
CA GLY A 183 17.29 9.37 9.92
C GLY A 183 16.01 9.48 10.75
N MET A 184 14.96 8.74 10.41
CA MET A 184 13.67 8.74 11.12
C MET A 184 13.14 7.33 11.33
N ARG A 185 12.53 7.09 12.49
CA ARG A 185 11.70 5.90 12.75
C ARG A 185 10.37 5.97 12.00
N PHE A 186 9.70 4.83 11.85
CA PHE A 186 8.35 4.77 11.28
C PHE A 186 7.38 5.77 11.95
N THR A 187 7.39 5.88 13.28
CA THR A 187 6.46 6.78 14.02
C THR A 187 6.69 8.25 13.67
N THR A 188 7.94 8.66 13.51
CA THR A 188 8.30 10.03 13.10
C THR A 188 7.88 10.27 11.66
N LEU A 189 8.19 9.34 10.74
CA LEU A 189 7.75 9.40 9.35
C LEU A 189 6.22 9.51 9.22
N ALA A 190 5.48 8.67 9.96
CA ALA A 190 4.02 8.67 9.95
C ALA A 190 3.43 10.00 10.44
N GLY A 191 4.07 10.65 11.42
CA GLY A 191 3.71 11.99 11.88
C GLY A 191 3.98 13.08 10.84
N THR A 192 5.05 12.93 10.05
CA THR A 192 5.45 13.89 9.01
C THR A 192 4.55 13.84 7.77
N ILE A 193 4.21 12.63 7.28
CA ILE A 193 3.52 12.47 5.99
C ILE A 193 2.01 12.24 6.12
N GLY A 194 1.54 11.97 7.34
CA GLY A 194 0.13 11.75 7.63
C GLY A 194 -0.72 13.01 7.47
N GLY A 195 -2.04 12.83 7.52
CA GLY A 195 -3.00 13.95 7.52
C GLY A 195 -3.47 14.39 6.13
N GLY A 196 -3.12 13.68 5.06
CA GLY A 196 -3.65 13.95 3.73
C GLY A 196 -2.90 15.06 2.97
N LEU A 197 -1.60 15.18 3.21
CA LEU A 197 -0.68 16.04 2.45
C LEU A 197 0.04 15.23 1.37
N SER A 198 0.38 15.89 0.26
CA SER A 198 1.31 15.33 -0.73
C SER A 198 2.73 15.74 -0.32
N THR A 199 3.64 14.76 -0.22
CA THR A 199 4.99 14.98 0.31
C THR A 199 6.01 14.35 -0.65
N PRO A 200 6.46 15.07 -1.69
CA PRO A 200 7.51 14.62 -2.59
C PRO A 200 8.70 13.99 -1.84
N GLY A 201 9.07 12.78 -2.24
CA GLY A 201 10.11 11.97 -1.61
C GLY A 201 9.60 11.02 -0.53
N PHE A 202 8.33 11.10 -0.11
CA PHE A 202 7.75 10.21 0.89
C PHE A 202 6.31 9.79 0.55
N VAL A 203 5.97 8.53 0.76
CA VAL A 203 4.59 8.06 0.57
C VAL A 203 4.27 6.81 1.39
N GLY A 204 3.09 6.79 2.00
CA GLY A 204 2.54 5.61 2.65
C GLY A 204 1.98 4.62 1.62
N HIS A 205 2.25 3.33 1.82
CA HIS A 205 1.75 2.26 0.95
C HIS A 205 1.47 0.98 1.75
N GLY A 206 0.78 0.02 1.12
CA GLY A 206 0.60 -1.33 1.68
C GLY A 206 1.82 -2.22 1.46
N LYS A 207 1.99 -3.26 2.27
CA LYS A 207 3.10 -4.24 2.12
C LYS A 207 3.06 -4.93 0.76
N TYR A 208 1.86 -5.35 0.37
CA TYR A 208 1.60 -6.05 -0.89
C TYR A 208 1.98 -5.20 -2.12
N ASN A 209 1.88 -3.87 -2.02
CA ASN A 209 2.15 -2.97 -3.12
C ASN A 209 3.63 -2.99 -3.56
N ILE A 210 4.57 -3.32 -2.66
CA ILE A 210 6.01 -3.40 -2.96
C ILE A 210 6.30 -4.33 -4.14
N CYS A 211 5.59 -5.45 -4.24
CA CYS A 211 5.81 -6.45 -5.28
C CYS A 211 4.88 -6.31 -6.49
N GLN A 212 3.99 -5.31 -6.52
CA GLN A 212 3.11 -5.08 -7.67
C GLN A 212 3.90 -4.45 -8.83
N ARG A 213 3.51 -4.75 -10.08
CA ARG A 213 4.29 -4.36 -11.26
C ARG A 213 4.45 -2.85 -11.42
N LYS A 214 3.49 -2.07 -10.91
CA LYS A 214 3.44 -0.61 -10.98
C LYS A 214 4.09 0.11 -9.81
N PHE A 215 4.67 -0.62 -8.86
CA PHE A 215 5.36 -0.02 -7.71
C PHE A 215 6.48 0.91 -8.19
N PHE A 216 6.29 2.21 -8.01
CA PHE A 216 7.20 3.31 -8.38
C PHE A 216 7.83 3.25 -9.78
N VAL A 217 7.15 2.66 -10.79
CA VAL A 217 7.73 2.51 -12.13
C VAL A 217 8.07 3.83 -12.83
N GLY A 218 7.44 4.93 -12.42
CA GLY A 218 7.79 6.29 -12.87
C GLY A 218 9.18 6.73 -12.42
N ASP A 219 9.70 6.17 -11.32
CA ASP A 219 10.98 6.50 -10.70
C ASP A 219 12.06 5.41 -10.88
N GLY A 220 11.74 4.33 -11.61
CA GLY A 220 12.65 3.18 -11.80
C GLY A 220 12.21 1.90 -11.09
N GLY A 221 11.09 1.96 -10.37
CA GLY A 221 10.38 0.82 -9.82
C GLY A 221 11.09 0.14 -8.64
N LEU A 222 10.80 -1.14 -8.45
CA LEU A 222 11.36 -1.94 -7.36
C LEU A 222 12.89 -2.03 -7.38
N LEU A 223 13.53 -1.86 -8.55
CA LEU A 223 14.99 -1.82 -8.67
C LEU A 223 15.63 -0.60 -7.97
N ARG A 224 14.83 0.40 -7.59
CA ARG A 224 15.29 1.50 -6.73
C ARG A 224 15.25 1.18 -5.25
N MET A 225 14.71 0.04 -4.84
CA MET A 225 14.66 -0.34 -3.43
C MET A 225 16.07 -0.64 -2.93
N VAL A 226 16.56 0.14 -1.96
CA VAL A 226 17.92 -0.02 -1.42
C VAL A 226 17.91 -0.42 0.06
N TRP A 227 16.80 -0.26 0.76
CA TRP A 227 16.70 -0.66 2.16
C TRP A 227 15.28 -1.08 2.56
N MET A 228 15.17 -2.17 3.31
CA MET A 228 13.91 -2.71 3.81
C MET A 228 14.18 -3.51 5.09
N PRO A 229 13.37 -3.40 6.17
CA PRO A 229 13.57 -4.23 7.36
C PRO A 229 13.59 -5.72 7.01
N LYS A 230 14.49 -6.49 7.63
CA LYS A 230 14.62 -7.92 7.37
C LYS A 230 13.29 -8.66 7.59
N MET A 231 12.58 -8.30 8.66
CA MET A 231 11.24 -8.87 8.93
C MET A 231 10.25 -8.65 7.79
N LEU A 232 10.33 -7.52 7.10
CA LEU A 232 9.45 -7.20 5.99
C LEU A 232 9.87 -7.99 4.75
N LYS A 233 11.18 -8.08 4.46
CA LYS A 233 11.70 -8.94 3.38
C LYS A 233 11.27 -10.39 3.56
N GLU A 234 11.35 -10.93 4.77
CA GLU A 234 10.92 -12.29 5.10
C GLU A 234 9.41 -12.47 4.92
N GLU A 235 8.61 -11.48 5.32
CA GLU A 235 7.14 -11.52 5.17
C GLU A 235 6.70 -11.56 3.70
N ILE A 236 7.40 -10.86 2.81
CA ILE A 236 7.07 -10.81 1.37
C ILE A 236 8.02 -11.64 0.48
N ALA A 237 8.85 -12.51 1.06
CA ALA A 237 9.99 -13.14 0.38
C ALA A 237 9.62 -13.82 -0.94
N ASP A 238 8.57 -14.65 -0.95
CA ASP A 238 8.13 -15.38 -2.14
C ASP A 238 7.72 -14.44 -3.27
N ARG A 239 6.99 -13.36 -2.94
CA ARG A 239 6.54 -12.35 -3.91
C ARG A 239 7.69 -11.48 -4.40
N LEU A 240 8.59 -11.10 -3.49
CA LEU A 240 9.75 -10.29 -3.81
C LEU A 240 10.67 -11.05 -4.76
N LYS A 241 10.89 -12.35 -4.51
CA LYS A 241 11.66 -13.22 -5.39
C LYS A 241 11.00 -13.40 -6.76
N ALA A 242 9.70 -13.70 -6.80
CA ALA A 242 8.98 -13.82 -8.07
C ALA A 242 9.06 -12.52 -8.89
N ARG A 243 8.88 -11.36 -8.23
CA ARG A 243 8.98 -10.07 -8.90
C ARG A 243 10.41 -9.73 -9.36
N ALA A 244 11.41 -10.13 -8.58
CA ALA A 244 12.83 -9.99 -8.92
C ALA A 244 13.20 -10.81 -10.18
N GLU A 245 12.67 -12.04 -10.29
CA GLU A 245 12.81 -12.88 -11.48
C GLU A 245 12.14 -12.23 -12.71
N GLU A 246 10.92 -11.70 -12.55
CA GLU A 246 10.21 -10.97 -13.63
C GLU A 246 10.95 -9.72 -14.10
N LEU A 247 11.71 -9.07 -13.21
CA LEU A 247 12.52 -7.87 -13.51
C LEU A 247 13.90 -8.21 -14.08
N GLY A 248 14.27 -9.49 -14.17
CA GLY A 248 15.58 -9.93 -14.65
C GLY A 248 16.72 -9.76 -13.66
N VAL A 249 16.43 -9.56 -12.36
CA VAL A 249 17.42 -9.43 -11.28
C VAL A 249 17.08 -10.40 -10.14
N PRO A 250 17.22 -11.73 -10.30
CA PRO A 250 16.73 -12.71 -9.32
C PRO A 250 17.35 -12.59 -7.92
N ASN A 251 18.56 -12.03 -7.82
CA ASN A 251 19.29 -11.78 -6.57
C ASN A 251 18.94 -10.43 -5.93
N LEU A 252 17.97 -9.67 -6.46
CA LEU A 252 17.52 -8.40 -5.89
C LEU A 252 17.23 -8.45 -4.38
N PRO A 253 16.58 -9.50 -3.81
CA PRO A 253 16.36 -9.55 -2.36
C PRO A 253 17.65 -9.44 -1.53
N ASP A 254 18.75 -9.97 -2.04
CA ASP A 254 20.07 -9.97 -1.40
C ASP A 254 20.87 -8.69 -1.68
N MET A 255 20.42 -7.86 -2.63
CA MET A 255 21.02 -6.56 -2.97
C MET A 255 20.40 -5.41 -2.17
N ILE A 256 19.19 -5.59 -1.65
CA ILE A 256 18.53 -4.62 -0.78
C ILE A 256 19.18 -4.72 0.60
N ALA A 257 19.62 -3.61 1.21
CA ALA A 257 20.14 -3.60 2.58
C ALA A 257 19.00 -3.75 3.61
N ASP A 258 19.34 -4.05 4.85
CA ASP A 258 18.43 -4.05 6.00
C ASP A 258 19.17 -3.63 7.27
N GLU A 259 18.50 -3.67 8.41
CA GLU A 259 19.07 -3.27 9.70
C GLU A 259 20.28 -4.12 10.14
N THR A 260 20.51 -5.28 9.53
CA THR A 260 21.71 -6.10 9.79
C THR A 260 22.95 -5.61 9.04
N ILE A 261 22.76 -4.77 8.02
CA ILE A 261 23.83 -4.10 7.26
C ILE A 261 24.10 -2.71 7.86
N GLY A 262 23.05 -1.93 8.08
CA GLY A 262 23.18 -0.55 8.57
C GLY A 262 21.84 0.18 8.68
N SER A 263 21.89 1.33 9.35
CA SER A 263 20.75 2.20 9.64
C SER A 263 20.98 3.66 9.22
N THR A 264 22.10 3.98 8.58
CA THR A 264 22.35 5.26 7.89
C THR A 264 22.68 5.04 6.40
N GLU A 265 22.55 6.08 5.57
CA GLU A 265 22.93 5.98 4.15
C GLU A 265 24.43 5.64 3.99
N GLU A 266 25.30 6.18 4.85
CA GLU A 266 26.75 5.92 4.82
C GLU A 266 27.11 4.48 5.18
N GLU A 267 26.38 3.86 6.10
CA GLU A 267 26.61 2.47 6.51
C GLU A 267 26.23 1.48 5.40
N ILE A 268 25.15 1.75 4.68
CA ILE A 268 24.63 0.82 3.66
C ILE A 268 25.26 1.05 2.28
N LEU A 269 25.76 2.26 1.98
CA LEU A 269 26.30 2.59 0.66
C LEU A 269 27.43 1.64 0.20
N PRO A 270 28.44 1.27 1.03
CA PRO A 270 29.47 0.33 0.63
C PRO A 270 28.91 -1.06 0.25
N PHE A 271 27.91 -1.53 0.99
CA PHE A 271 27.23 -2.81 0.70
C PHE A 271 26.50 -2.75 -0.65
N LEU A 272 25.79 -1.66 -0.92
CA LEU A 272 25.09 -1.46 -2.19
C LEU A 272 26.10 -1.47 -3.36
N GLN A 273 27.20 -0.73 -3.24
CA GLN A 273 28.26 -0.69 -4.26
C GLN A 273 28.91 -2.06 -4.52
N GLU A 274 29.05 -2.90 -3.50
CA GLU A 274 29.58 -4.26 -3.64
C GLU A 274 28.58 -5.19 -4.35
N LYS A 275 27.28 -5.04 -4.07
CA LYS A 275 26.22 -5.93 -4.56
C LYS A 275 25.70 -5.59 -5.95
N GLY A 276 25.83 -4.34 -6.41
CA GLY A 276 25.48 -3.87 -7.76
C GLY A 276 24.35 -2.84 -7.76
#